data_AF-A0A843JP49-F1
#
_entry.id   AF-A0A843JP49-F1
#
_cell.length_a   1.000
_cell.length_b   1.000
_cell.length_c   1.000
_cell.angle_alpha   90.00
_cell.angle_beta   90.00
_cell.angle_gamma   90.00
#
_symmetry.space_group_name_H-M   'P 1'
#
loop_
_entity.id
_entity.type
_entity.pdbx_description
1 polymer ?
#
loop_
_entity_poly.entity_id
_entity_poly.type
_entity_poly.pdbx_seq_one_letter_code
_entity_poly.pdbx_strand_id
1 'polypeptide(L)'
;MKHNLKVTLIILAMFVVTQFIGLYVVNHYSVNGHELPYGMEVPEAEQETDFYTSFLPSIVIAFIFAILLLILLTKFNFNFILKLWFFAVILIAIGIFLNTFFPNEKYFPYIALIFALPLAILKIFKRDFLVHNATELVIYPAIAAVFVPLLNIWTVIILLVLISIYDMWAVWRSGVMQKMANYQISELKIFSGFFIPYVSKKVRMEIKKTPKSELKKKKIKVNMAILGGGDVVFPIITSGVVLANFGAVPAIFVILGATLGLSYLLFFAEKKKFYPAMPFITAGIFLSILISWALKLITF
;
A
#
# COMPACT_ATOMS: atom_id res chain seq x y z
N MET A 1 -2.72 0.37 -23.60
CA MET A 1 -1.67 0.82 -22.66
C MET A 1 -1.64 2.33 -22.49
N LYS A 2 -2.00 2.78 -21.28
CA LYS A 2 -1.93 4.17 -20.83
C LYS A 2 -0.49 4.69 -20.71
N HIS A 3 0.41 3.83 -20.22
CA HIS A 3 1.83 4.12 -20.03
C HIS A 3 2.70 3.36 -21.05
N ASN A 4 3.99 3.71 -21.12
CA ASN A 4 4.95 2.94 -21.93
C ASN A 4 5.21 1.58 -21.26
N LEU A 5 5.41 0.53 -22.06
CA LEU A 5 5.64 -0.84 -21.59
C LEU A 5 6.69 -0.92 -20.47
N LYS A 6 7.83 -0.22 -20.63
CA LYS A 6 8.88 -0.18 -19.60
C LYS A 6 8.37 0.36 -18.25
N VAL A 7 7.56 1.41 -18.26
CA VAL A 7 7.03 2.04 -17.03
C VAL A 7 5.99 1.13 -16.40
N THR A 8 5.11 0.52 -17.20
CA THR A 8 4.14 -0.47 -16.72
C THR A 8 4.84 -1.65 -16.05
N LEU A 9 5.89 -2.20 -16.67
CA LEU A 9 6.65 -3.30 -16.09
C LEU A 9 7.37 -2.90 -14.79
N ILE A 10 7.91 -1.68 -14.70
CA ILE A 10 8.53 -1.23 -13.44
C ILE A 10 7.49 -1.13 -12.32
N ILE A 11 6.29 -0.59 -12.58
CA ILE A 11 5.22 -0.52 -11.58
C ILE A 11 4.78 -1.91 -11.15
N LEU A 12 4.58 -2.83 -12.10
CA LEU A 12 4.23 -4.21 -11.79
C LEU A 12 5.33 -4.91 -10.99
N ALA A 13 6.60 -4.70 -11.34
CA ALA A 13 7.72 -5.25 -10.57
C ALA A 13 7.74 -4.71 -9.14
N MET A 14 7.56 -3.39 -8.96
CA MET A 14 7.46 -2.80 -7.63
C MET A 14 6.28 -3.36 -6.84
N PHE A 15 5.11 -3.50 -7.47
CA PHE A 15 3.95 -4.13 -6.85
C PHE A 15 4.29 -5.54 -6.36
N VAL A 16 4.78 -6.42 -7.25
CA VAL A 16 5.12 -7.82 -6.93
C VAL A 16 6.19 -7.92 -5.84
N VAL A 17 7.26 -7.13 -5.93
CA VAL A 17 8.30 -7.08 -4.91
C VAL A 17 7.72 -6.69 -3.56
N THR A 18 6.84 -5.68 -3.52
CA THR A 18 6.18 -5.28 -2.27
C THR A 18 5.27 -6.38 -1.73
N GLN A 19 4.58 -7.13 -2.58
CA GLN A 19 3.74 -8.25 -2.16
C GLN A 19 4.56 -9.33 -1.43
N PHE A 20 5.72 -9.70 -1.99
CA PHE A 20 6.59 -10.71 -1.35
C PHE A 20 7.26 -10.21 -0.08
N ILE A 21 7.71 -8.95 -0.04
CA ILE A 21 8.20 -8.33 1.20
C ILE A 21 7.08 -8.30 2.24
N GLY A 22 5.87 -7.93 1.83
CA GLY A 22 4.66 -7.97 2.65
C GLY A 22 4.40 -9.33 3.26
N LEU A 23 4.43 -10.37 2.42
CA LEU A 23 4.24 -11.75 2.85
C LEU A 23 5.30 -12.18 3.88
N TYR A 24 6.57 -11.81 3.67
CA TYR A 24 7.65 -12.08 4.62
C TYR A 24 7.40 -11.42 5.99
N VAL A 25 7.07 -10.13 6.00
CA VAL A 25 6.84 -9.36 7.24
C VAL A 25 5.61 -9.90 7.98
N VAL A 26 4.53 -10.22 7.25
CA VAL A 26 3.35 -10.84 7.85
C VAL A 26 3.65 -12.23 8.39
N ASN A 27 4.40 -13.06 7.66
CA ASN A 27 4.81 -14.37 8.15
C ASN A 27 5.56 -14.24 9.49
N HIS A 28 6.43 -13.24 9.58
CA HIS A 28 7.23 -12.99 10.76
C HIS A 28 6.38 -12.69 12.01
N TYR A 29 5.40 -11.79 11.90
CA TYR A 29 4.57 -11.36 13.05
C TYR A 29 3.34 -12.24 13.29
N SER A 30 2.65 -12.67 12.23
CA SER A 30 1.36 -13.35 12.36
C SER A 30 1.46 -14.88 12.34
N VAL A 31 2.53 -15.47 11.80
CA VAL A 31 2.68 -16.93 11.66
C VAL A 31 3.77 -17.47 12.58
N ASN A 32 4.93 -16.82 12.61
CA ASN A 32 6.06 -17.25 13.45
C ASN A 32 5.91 -16.83 14.92
N GLY A 33 4.85 -16.09 15.27
CA GLY A 33 4.54 -15.72 16.66
C GLY A 33 5.42 -14.63 17.27
N HIS A 34 6.14 -13.85 16.48
CA HIS A 34 6.87 -12.69 17.01
C HIS A 34 5.90 -11.54 17.29
N GLU A 35 6.08 -10.88 18.43
CA GLU A 35 5.24 -9.76 18.84
C GLU A 35 5.53 -8.50 18.01
N LEU A 36 4.47 -7.72 17.75
CA LEU A 36 4.59 -6.42 17.10
C LEU A 36 5.21 -5.40 18.08
N PRO A 37 6.26 -4.67 17.69
CA PRO A 37 6.91 -3.73 18.58
C PRO A 37 6.04 -2.48 18.85
N TYR A 38 6.49 -1.66 19.80
CA TYR A 38 5.93 -0.33 20.12
C TYR A 38 4.51 -0.35 20.70
N GLY A 39 4.13 -1.43 21.39
CA GLY A 39 2.79 -1.57 21.98
C GLY A 39 1.69 -1.78 20.95
N MET A 40 2.06 -2.27 19.76
CA MET A 40 1.11 -2.69 18.71
C MET A 40 0.79 -4.19 18.81
N GLU A 41 1.09 -4.80 19.96
CA GLU A 41 0.72 -6.17 20.29
C GLU A 41 -0.78 -6.35 20.13
N VAL A 42 -1.15 -7.50 19.57
CA VAL A 42 -2.55 -7.85 19.35
C VAL A 42 -3.04 -8.44 20.67
N PRO A 43 -4.09 -7.88 21.29
CA PRO A 43 -4.65 -8.45 22.50
C PRO A 43 -5.08 -9.89 22.25
N GLU A 44 -4.72 -10.81 23.14
CA GLU A 44 -5.24 -12.18 23.10
C GLU A 44 -6.75 -12.13 23.36
N ALA A 45 -7.56 -12.43 22.34
CA ALA A 45 -8.98 -12.63 22.54
C ALA A 45 -9.19 -14.01 23.16
N GLU A 46 -9.59 -14.06 24.43
CA GLU A 46 -9.80 -15.32 25.16
C GLU A 46 -10.93 -16.18 24.55
N GLN A 47 -11.90 -15.57 23.83
CA GLN A 47 -13.00 -16.28 23.14
C GLN A 47 -13.38 -15.63 21.80
N GLU A 48 -13.80 -16.43 20.80
CA GLU A 48 -14.28 -15.93 19.49
C GLU A 48 -15.48 -14.98 19.61
N THR A 49 -16.32 -15.14 20.64
CA THR A 49 -17.46 -14.27 20.94
C THR A 49 -17.01 -12.85 21.28
N ASP A 50 -15.91 -12.69 22.00
CA ASP A 50 -15.37 -11.38 22.41
C ASP A 50 -14.84 -10.57 21.22
N PHE A 51 -14.39 -11.27 20.17
CA PHE A 51 -13.94 -10.64 18.94
C PHE A 51 -15.09 -9.85 18.28
N TYR A 52 -16.28 -10.43 18.18
CA TYR A 52 -17.42 -9.78 17.52
C TYR A 52 -18.12 -8.76 18.41
N THR A 53 -18.20 -9.01 19.72
CA THR A 53 -18.95 -8.14 20.64
C THR A 53 -18.15 -6.95 21.14
N SER A 54 -16.83 -7.08 21.25
CA SER A 54 -15.98 -6.06 21.91
C SER A 54 -14.91 -5.53 20.96
N PHE A 55 -14.19 -6.42 20.29
CA PHE A 55 -13.02 -6.03 19.49
C PHE A 55 -13.40 -5.31 18.17
N LEU A 56 -14.29 -5.90 17.36
CA LEU A 56 -14.73 -5.34 16.09
C LEU A 56 -15.35 -3.93 16.23
N PRO A 57 -16.27 -3.68 17.18
CA PRO A 57 -16.81 -2.35 17.42
C PRO A 57 -15.73 -1.34 17.80
N SER A 58 -14.75 -1.73 18.62
CA SER A 58 -13.64 -0.84 19.03
C SER A 58 -12.79 -0.39 17.85
N ILE A 59 -12.47 -1.29 16.91
CA ILE A 59 -11.73 -0.98 15.68
C ILE A 59 -12.54 -0.01 14.81
N VAL A 60 -13.83 -0.29 14.60
CA VAL A 60 -14.71 0.57 13.79
C VAL A 60 -14.79 1.97 14.40
N ILE A 61 -14.97 2.09 15.71
CA ILE A 61 -14.99 3.37 16.42
C ILE A 61 -13.63 4.09 16.28
N ALA A 62 -12.51 3.39 16.43
CA ALA A 62 -11.17 3.95 16.27
C ALA A 62 -10.94 4.48 14.84
N PHE A 63 -11.40 3.75 13.81
CA PHE A 63 -11.33 4.20 12.42
C PHE A 63 -12.20 5.44 12.17
N ILE A 64 -13.44 5.45 12.66
CA ILE A 64 -14.33 6.60 12.53
C ILE A 64 -13.68 7.81 13.21
N PHE A 65 -13.15 7.65 14.41
CA PHE A 65 -12.46 8.72 15.13
C PHE A 65 -11.22 9.22 14.37
N ALA A 66 -10.38 8.33 13.86
CA ALA A 66 -9.21 8.68 13.07
C ALA A 66 -9.58 9.46 11.79
N ILE A 67 -10.63 9.04 11.08
CA ILE A 67 -11.13 9.73 9.89
C ILE A 67 -11.68 11.11 10.24
N LEU A 68 -12.50 11.21 11.29
CA LEU A 68 -13.06 12.48 11.74
C LEU A 68 -11.95 13.46 12.15
N LEU A 69 -10.94 12.97 12.89
CA LEU A 69 -9.78 13.77 13.30
C LEU A 69 -8.99 14.25 12.07
N LEU A 70 -8.76 13.38 11.07
CA LEU A 70 -8.08 13.75 9.84
C LEU A 70 -8.84 14.84 9.06
N ILE A 71 -10.16 14.69 8.92
CA ILE A 71 -11.03 15.68 8.26
C ILE A 71 -10.98 17.02 9.02
N LEU A 72 -11.05 16.97 10.35
CA LEU A 72 -10.99 18.17 11.20
C LEU A 72 -9.65 18.92 11.02
N LEU A 73 -8.52 18.21 11.09
CA LEU A 73 -7.19 18.79 10.90
C LEU A 73 -7.00 19.37 9.50
N THR A 74 -7.55 18.71 8.48
CA THR A 74 -7.52 19.20 7.10
C THR A 74 -8.38 20.45 6.94
N LYS A 75 -9.56 20.51 7.56
CA LYS A 75 -10.46 21.68 7.52
C LYS A 75 -9.82 22.93 8.13
N PHE A 76 -9.01 22.77 9.17
CA PHE A 76 -8.28 23.89 9.81
C PHE A 76 -6.91 24.19 9.17
N ASN A 77 -6.55 23.52 8.07
CA ASN A 77 -5.26 23.71 7.39
C ASN A 77 -4.04 23.56 8.31
N PHE A 78 -4.10 22.70 9.33
CA PHE A 78 -2.99 22.42 10.23
C PHE A 78 -1.92 21.53 9.56
N ASN A 79 -1.33 22.04 8.47
CA ASN A 79 -0.36 21.35 7.63
C ASN A 79 0.85 20.84 8.42
N PHE A 80 1.25 21.55 9.48
CA PHE A 80 2.33 21.12 10.37
C PHE A 80 1.94 19.87 11.17
N ILE A 81 0.75 19.87 11.79
CA ILE A 81 0.26 18.73 12.58
C ILE A 81 0.08 17.50 11.69
N LEU A 82 -0.49 17.67 10.49
CA LEU A 82 -0.64 16.58 9.52
C LEU A 82 0.72 15.99 9.12
N LYS A 83 1.72 16.83 8.84
CA LYS A 83 3.09 16.37 8.53
C LYS A 83 3.73 15.63 9.69
N LEU A 84 3.55 16.10 10.91
CA LEU A 84 4.06 15.46 12.12
C LEU A 84 3.38 14.11 12.37
N TRP A 85 2.08 14.02 12.14
CA TRP A 85 1.35 12.75 12.22
C TRP A 85 1.85 11.77 11.15
N PHE A 86 1.90 12.17 9.88
CA PHE A 86 2.45 11.30 8.82
C PHE A 86 3.88 10.87 9.14
N PHE A 87 4.71 11.76 9.69
CA PHE A 87 6.05 11.41 10.17
C PHE A 87 6.04 10.32 11.22
N ALA A 88 5.20 10.43 12.25
CA ALA A 88 5.08 9.40 13.28
C ALA A 88 4.65 8.05 12.70
N VAL A 89 3.65 8.03 11.81
CA VAL A 89 3.17 6.80 11.16
C VAL A 89 4.25 6.16 10.30
N ILE A 90 4.96 6.96 9.50
CA ILE A 90 6.07 6.49 8.65
C ILE A 90 7.21 5.93 9.53
N LEU A 91 7.56 6.63 10.61
CA LEU A 91 8.62 6.24 11.53
C LEU A 91 8.31 4.88 12.17
N ILE A 92 7.09 4.71 12.69
CA ILE A 92 6.63 3.47 13.30
C ILE A 92 6.60 2.34 12.25
N ALA A 93 6.05 2.59 11.07
CA ALA A 93 5.97 1.57 10.02
C ALA A 93 7.37 1.08 9.57
N ILE A 94 8.31 2.00 9.35
CA ILE A 94 9.70 1.61 9.02
C ILE A 94 10.35 0.89 10.20
N GLY A 95 10.10 1.33 11.44
CA GLY A 95 10.57 0.66 12.65
C GLY A 95 10.08 -0.78 12.76
N ILE A 96 8.78 -1.02 12.54
CA ILE A 96 8.17 -2.36 12.52
C ILE A 96 8.87 -3.22 11.46
N PHE A 97 9.01 -2.70 10.23
CA PHE A 97 9.70 -3.45 9.19
C PHE A 97 11.14 -3.84 9.59
N LEU A 98 11.92 -2.87 10.09
CA LEU A 98 13.31 -3.11 10.48
C LEU A 98 13.42 -4.11 11.64
N ASN A 99 12.46 -4.11 12.57
CA ASN A 99 12.43 -5.04 13.69
C ASN A 99 12.37 -6.51 13.25
N THR A 100 11.90 -6.80 12.04
CA THR A 100 11.87 -8.17 11.50
C THR A 100 13.26 -8.81 11.34
N PHE A 101 14.34 -8.02 11.27
CA PHE A 101 15.69 -8.54 11.11
C PHE A 101 16.26 -9.14 12.40
N PHE A 102 15.86 -8.62 13.57
CA PHE A 102 16.38 -9.03 14.87
C PHE A 102 15.26 -9.03 15.93
N PRO A 103 14.30 -9.96 15.82
CA PRO A 103 13.08 -9.92 16.63
C PRO A 103 13.27 -10.35 18.09
N ASN A 104 14.27 -11.20 18.36
CA ASN A 104 14.49 -11.78 19.70
C ASN A 104 15.26 -10.83 20.63
N GLU A 105 15.72 -9.70 20.11
CA GLU A 105 16.55 -8.74 20.83
C GLU A 105 15.67 -7.68 21.50
N LYS A 106 15.56 -7.76 22.83
CA LYS A 106 14.69 -6.89 23.65
C LYS A 106 14.81 -5.39 23.36
N TYR A 107 16.01 -4.91 23.02
CA TYR A 107 16.29 -3.49 22.78
C TYR A 107 16.30 -3.11 21.30
N PHE A 108 16.23 -4.09 20.40
CA PHE A 108 16.30 -3.84 18.97
C PHE A 108 15.14 -2.98 18.42
N PRO A 109 13.89 -3.05 18.92
CA PRO A 109 12.83 -2.13 18.50
C PRO A 109 13.24 -0.65 18.59
N TYR A 110 13.95 -0.25 19.65
CA TYR A 110 14.42 1.12 19.84
C TYR A 110 15.55 1.48 18.87
N ILE A 111 16.46 0.52 18.60
CA ILE A 111 17.51 0.67 17.60
C ILE A 111 16.91 0.80 16.20
N ALA A 112 15.87 0.01 15.89
CA ALA A 112 15.12 0.07 14.65
C ALA A 112 14.49 1.46 14.44
N LEU A 113 13.98 2.12 15.50
CA LEU A 113 13.50 3.51 15.40
C LEU A 113 14.61 4.50 15.08
N ILE A 114 15.81 4.33 15.65
CA ILE A 114 16.97 5.18 15.35
C ILE A 114 17.34 5.08 13.87
N PHE A 115 17.31 3.88 13.29
CA PHE A 115 17.53 3.67 11.85
C PHE A 115 16.34 4.11 10.98
N ALA A 116 15.11 4.02 11.49
CA ALA A 116 13.92 4.49 10.80
C ALA A 116 13.87 6.02 10.71
N LEU A 117 14.41 6.74 11.71
CA LEU A 117 14.41 8.20 11.79
C LEU A 117 15.00 8.89 10.54
N PRO A 118 16.22 8.59 10.07
CA PRO A 118 16.75 9.21 8.87
C PRO A 118 15.91 8.88 7.64
N LEU A 119 15.37 7.66 7.52
CA LEU A 119 14.53 7.28 6.38
C LEU A 119 13.19 8.04 6.37
N ALA A 120 12.56 8.19 7.53
CA ALA A 120 11.32 8.95 7.69
C ALA A 120 11.53 10.45 7.38
N ILE A 121 12.65 11.03 7.86
CA ILE A 121 13.03 12.42 7.54
C ILE A 121 13.28 12.56 6.03
N LEU A 122 14.05 11.64 5.43
CA LEU A 122 14.32 11.68 4.00
C LEU A 122 13.03 11.59 3.18
N LYS A 123 12.07 10.74 3.55
CA LYS A 123 10.78 10.62 2.85
C LYS A 123 9.97 11.91 2.87
N ILE A 124 9.90 12.60 4.01
CA ILE A 124 9.06 13.81 4.14
C ILE A 124 9.74 15.04 3.54
N PHE A 125 11.05 15.17 3.70
CA PHE A 125 11.77 16.40 3.33
C PHE A 125 12.45 16.32 1.96
N LYS A 126 12.95 15.15 1.52
CA LYS A 126 13.53 15.02 0.17
C LYS A 126 12.46 14.69 -0.87
N ARG A 127 12.48 15.47 -1.95
CA ARG A 127 11.54 15.36 -3.08
C ARG A 127 12.07 14.44 -4.17
N ASP A 128 12.59 13.27 -3.77
CA ASP A 128 13.13 12.29 -4.71
C ASP A 128 12.15 11.12 -4.86
N PHE A 129 11.74 10.83 -6.11
CA PHE A 129 10.77 9.78 -6.40
C PHE A 129 11.32 8.37 -6.11
N LEU A 130 12.64 8.17 -6.18
CA LEU A 130 13.27 6.88 -5.84
C LEU A 130 13.24 6.66 -4.33
N VAL A 131 13.57 7.68 -3.53
CA VAL A 131 13.47 7.60 -2.07
C VAL A 131 12.03 7.37 -1.65
N HIS A 132 11.09 8.08 -2.28
CA HIS A 132 9.66 7.88 -2.05
C HIS A 132 9.25 6.43 -2.30
N ASN A 133 9.49 5.94 -3.52
CA ASN A 133 9.11 4.59 -3.91
C ASN A 133 9.81 3.51 -3.08
N ALA A 134 11.10 3.68 -2.76
CA ALA A 134 11.85 2.73 -1.94
C ALA A 134 11.30 2.64 -0.50
N THR A 135 10.90 3.77 0.09
CA THR A 135 10.28 3.76 1.43
C THR A 135 8.87 3.18 1.41
N GLU A 136 8.11 3.34 0.33
CA GLU A 136 6.79 2.69 0.19
C GLU A 136 6.90 1.15 0.12
N LEU A 137 7.98 0.61 -0.46
CA LEU A 137 8.24 -0.85 -0.43
C LEU A 137 8.33 -1.41 0.99
N VAL A 138 8.66 -0.56 1.97
CA VAL A 138 8.86 -0.91 3.38
C VAL A 138 7.61 -0.63 4.22
N ILE A 139 6.95 0.50 3.97
CA ILE A 139 5.81 0.95 4.77
C ILE A 139 4.58 0.05 4.57
N TYR A 140 4.26 -0.34 3.34
CA TYR A 140 3.06 -1.15 3.07
C TYR A 140 3.10 -2.55 3.71
N PRO A 141 4.22 -3.29 3.65
CA PRO A 141 4.41 -4.51 4.44
C PRO A 141 4.16 -4.34 5.94
N ALA A 142 4.70 -3.27 6.55
CA ALA A 142 4.54 -3.02 7.97
C ALA A 142 3.08 -2.67 8.34
N ILE A 143 2.40 -1.88 7.51
CA ILE A 143 0.97 -1.61 7.67
C ILE A 143 0.19 -2.93 7.61
N ALA A 144 0.46 -3.78 6.63
CA ALA A 144 -0.24 -5.04 6.50
C ALA A 144 -0.02 -5.96 7.71
N ALA A 145 1.19 -6.03 8.27
CA ALA A 145 1.49 -6.82 9.46
C ALA A 145 0.70 -6.38 10.70
N VAL A 146 0.40 -5.09 10.84
CA VAL A 146 -0.47 -4.58 11.91
C VAL A 146 -1.93 -5.01 11.71
N PHE A 147 -2.40 -5.04 10.46
CA PHE A 147 -3.82 -5.30 10.17
C PHE A 147 -4.17 -6.79 10.05
N VAL A 148 -3.25 -7.64 9.58
CA VAL A 148 -3.53 -9.06 9.33
C VAL A 148 -4.05 -9.79 10.58
N PRO A 149 -3.46 -9.65 11.77
CA PRO A 149 -3.96 -10.31 12.98
C PRO A 149 -5.38 -9.89 13.38
N LEU A 150 -5.83 -8.72 12.93
CA LEU A 150 -7.15 -8.16 13.25
C LEU A 150 -8.26 -8.69 12.33
N LEU A 151 -7.90 -9.51 11.34
CA LEU A 151 -8.78 -9.88 10.24
C LEU A 151 -8.84 -11.40 10.07
N ASN A 152 -10.04 -11.90 9.80
CA ASN A 152 -10.26 -13.28 9.36
C ASN A 152 -10.61 -13.29 7.87
N ILE A 153 -10.75 -14.49 7.30
CA ILE A 153 -11.01 -14.64 5.85
C ILE A 153 -12.30 -13.92 5.41
N TRP A 154 -13.36 -13.98 6.22
CA TRP A 154 -14.65 -13.36 5.91
C TRP A 154 -14.57 -11.83 5.99
N THR A 155 -13.91 -11.29 7.02
CA THR A 155 -13.74 -9.83 7.14
C THR A 155 -12.90 -9.27 6.01
N VAL A 156 -11.85 -9.98 5.58
CA VAL A 156 -11.04 -9.58 4.41
C VAL A 156 -11.85 -9.61 3.12
N ILE A 157 -12.70 -10.62 2.90
CA ILE A 157 -13.55 -10.70 1.71
C ILE A 157 -14.54 -9.52 1.68
N ILE A 158 -15.22 -9.26 2.80
CA ILE A 158 -16.15 -8.14 2.92
C ILE A 158 -15.43 -6.81 2.71
N LEU A 159 -14.26 -6.64 3.32
CA LEU A 159 -13.43 -5.45 3.20
C LEU A 159 -13.02 -5.19 1.73
N LEU A 160 -12.56 -6.22 1.02
CA LEU A 160 -12.21 -6.11 -0.40
C LEU A 160 -13.40 -5.71 -1.28
N VAL A 161 -14.58 -6.27 -1.03
CA VAL A 161 -15.81 -5.91 -1.76
C VAL A 161 -16.16 -4.44 -1.50
N LEU A 162 -16.18 -4.02 -0.23
CA LEU A 162 -16.50 -2.64 0.15
C LEU A 162 -15.53 -1.63 -0.47
N ILE A 163 -14.23 -1.89 -0.40
CA ILE A 163 -13.21 -1.00 -0.98
C ILE A 163 -13.31 -0.97 -2.50
N SER A 164 -13.57 -2.10 -3.15
CA SER A 164 -13.74 -2.16 -4.60
C SER A 164 -14.94 -1.34 -5.07
N ILE A 165 -16.08 -1.43 -4.36
CA ILE A 165 -17.27 -0.63 -4.62
C ILE A 165 -16.97 0.86 -4.40
N TYR A 166 -16.29 1.19 -3.30
CA TYR A 166 -15.88 2.56 -3.01
C TYR A 166 -14.98 3.13 -4.12
N ASP A 167 -13.99 2.37 -4.58
CA ASP A 167 -13.06 2.79 -5.63
C ASP A 167 -13.78 3.03 -6.97
N MET A 168 -14.69 2.12 -7.37
CA MET A 168 -15.55 2.32 -8.55
C MET A 168 -16.35 3.62 -8.48
N TRP A 169 -17.01 3.85 -7.34
CA TRP A 169 -17.78 5.06 -7.12
C TRP A 169 -16.89 6.30 -7.10
N ALA A 170 -15.75 6.25 -6.43
CA ALA A 170 -14.82 7.35 -6.26
C ALA A 170 -14.14 7.78 -7.57
N VAL A 171 -13.86 6.82 -8.46
CA VAL A 171 -13.22 7.08 -9.75
C VAL A 171 -14.22 7.49 -10.82
N TRP A 172 -15.34 6.77 -10.96
CA TRP A 172 -16.28 7.01 -12.07
C TRP A 172 -17.34 8.07 -11.79
N ARG A 173 -17.82 8.19 -10.56
CA ARG A 173 -18.93 9.11 -10.23
C ARG A 173 -18.43 10.41 -9.62
N SER A 174 -17.63 10.35 -8.55
CA SER A 174 -17.29 11.55 -7.77
C SER A 174 -15.99 12.23 -8.21
N GLY A 175 -15.06 11.48 -8.81
CA GLY A 175 -13.72 11.97 -9.17
C GLY A 175 -12.89 12.38 -7.94
N VAL A 176 -13.31 12.03 -6.73
CA VAL A 176 -12.69 12.46 -5.47
C VAL A 176 -11.26 11.92 -5.38
N MET A 177 -11.03 10.67 -5.80
CA MET A 177 -9.69 10.06 -5.82
C MET A 177 -8.70 10.85 -6.69
N GLN A 178 -9.17 11.39 -7.83
CA GLN A 178 -8.33 12.18 -8.75
C GLN A 178 -7.94 13.53 -8.13
N LYS A 179 -8.88 14.18 -7.44
CA LYS A 179 -8.64 15.44 -6.70
C LYS A 179 -7.68 15.22 -5.52
N MET A 180 -7.86 14.13 -4.77
CA MET A 180 -6.98 13.78 -3.64
C MET A 180 -5.56 13.47 -4.10
N ALA A 181 -5.39 12.67 -5.17
CA ALA A 181 -4.06 12.38 -5.71
C ALA A 181 -3.35 13.65 -6.17
N ASN A 182 -4.05 14.54 -6.89
CA ASN A 182 -3.49 15.83 -7.30
C ASN A 182 -3.08 16.67 -6.08
N TYR A 183 -3.94 16.81 -5.07
CA TYR A 183 -3.65 17.58 -3.86
C TYR A 183 -2.46 17.00 -3.07
N GLN A 184 -2.40 15.68 -2.90
CA GLN A 184 -1.30 15.03 -2.20
C GLN A 184 0.04 15.17 -2.93
N ILE A 185 0.03 15.17 -4.26
CA ILE A 185 1.24 15.30 -5.10
C ILE A 185 1.68 16.75 -5.23
N SER A 186 0.76 17.67 -5.54
CA SER A 186 1.09 19.08 -5.83
C SER A 186 1.25 19.91 -4.56
N GLU A 187 0.33 19.79 -3.61
CA GLU A 187 0.26 20.64 -2.43
C GLU A 187 1.01 20.03 -1.24
N LEU A 188 0.63 18.81 -0.84
CA LEU A 188 1.19 18.21 0.38
C LEU A 188 2.58 17.61 0.17
N LYS A 189 2.85 17.04 -1.02
CA LYS A 189 4.06 16.29 -1.38
C LYS A 189 4.28 15.05 -0.50
N ILE A 190 3.19 14.38 -0.12
CA ILE A 190 3.17 13.19 0.76
C ILE A 190 2.26 12.11 0.14
N PHE A 191 2.32 11.95 -1.18
CA PHE A 191 1.46 11.01 -1.88
C PHE A 191 1.69 9.58 -1.39
N SER A 192 0.66 8.93 -0.85
CA SER A 192 0.73 7.52 -0.47
C SER A 192 0.45 6.65 -1.69
N GLY A 193 1.52 6.20 -2.33
CA GLY A 193 1.47 5.28 -3.46
C GLY A 193 2.79 5.27 -4.22
N PHE A 194 2.91 4.39 -5.21
CA PHE A 194 4.04 4.42 -6.13
C PHE A 194 3.80 5.43 -7.24
N PHE A 195 4.82 6.19 -7.60
CA PHE A 195 4.76 7.02 -8.80
C PHE A 195 6.08 7.03 -9.56
N ILE A 196 5.97 7.03 -10.89
CA ILE A 196 7.12 7.05 -11.80
C ILE A 196 6.93 8.18 -12.80
N PRO A 197 7.72 9.26 -12.70
CA PRO A 197 7.72 10.32 -13.71
C PRO A 197 8.42 9.81 -14.98
N TYR A 198 7.80 10.05 -16.14
CA TYR A 198 8.37 9.70 -17.43
C TYR A 198 8.03 10.73 -18.52
N VAL A 199 8.96 10.89 -19.45
CA VAL A 199 8.80 11.78 -20.62
C VAL A 199 8.54 10.96 -21.88
N SER A 200 7.77 11.54 -22.81
CA SER A 200 7.55 10.92 -24.12
C SER A 200 8.87 10.85 -24.92
N LYS A 201 8.98 9.91 -25.86
CA LYS A 201 10.19 9.80 -26.72
C LYS A 201 10.52 11.11 -27.43
N LYS A 202 9.50 11.83 -27.91
CA LYS A 202 9.65 13.15 -28.58
C LYS A 202 10.28 14.17 -27.63
N VAL A 203 9.72 14.32 -26.43
CA VAL A 203 10.23 15.24 -25.40
C VAL A 203 11.64 14.84 -24.96
N ARG A 204 11.93 13.54 -24.83
CA ARG A 204 13.27 13.05 -24.48
C ARG A 204 14.33 13.40 -25.54
N MET A 205 13.96 13.33 -26.83
CA MET A 205 14.85 13.74 -27.91
C MET A 205 15.04 15.26 -27.94
N GLU A 206 13.99 16.02 -27.66
CA GLU A 206 14.06 17.48 -27.53
C GLU A 206 15.00 17.88 -26.39
N ILE A 207 14.87 17.26 -25.21
CA ILE A 207 15.77 17.49 -24.07
C ILE A 207 17.23 17.19 -24.40
N LYS A 208 17.50 16.12 -25.18
CA LYS A 208 18.87 15.77 -25.58
C LYS A 208 19.49 16.80 -26.53
N LYS A 209 18.67 17.46 -27.35
CA LYS A 209 19.11 18.44 -28.36
C LYS A 209 19.19 19.86 -27.80
N THR A 210 18.44 20.17 -26.76
CA THR A 210 18.41 21.50 -26.14
C THR A 210 19.58 21.67 -25.14
N PRO A 211 20.37 22.75 -25.22
CA PRO A 211 21.42 23.02 -24.26
C PRO A 211 20.88 23.23 -22.83
N LYS A 212 21.68 22.86 -21.81
CA LYS A 212 21.31 22.91 -20.38
C LYS A 212 20.82 24.29 -19.90
N SER A 213 21.29 25.38 -20.52
CA SER A 213 20.90 26.76 -20.21
C SER A 213 19.45 27.08 -20.59
N GLU A 214 18.97 26.56 -21.71
CA GLU A 214 17.59 26.74 -22.19
C GLU A 214 16.61 25.78 -21.48
N LEU A 215 17.07 24.59 -21.12
CA LEU A 215 16.29 23.61 -20.37
C LEU A 215 15.82 24.13 -19.01
N LYS A 216 16.60 24.98 -18.33
CA LYS A 216 16.20 25.59 -17.05
C LYS A 216 15.03 26.58 -17.19
N LYS A 217 14.82 27.15 -18.38
CA LYS A 217 13.76 28.14 -18.63
C LYS A 217 12.49 27.52 -19.22
N LYS A 218 12.57 26.29 -19.74
CA LYS A 218 11.45 25.62 -20.43
C LYS A 218 10.66 24.73 -19.47
N LYS A 219 9.34 24.96 -19.35
CA LYS A 219 8.44 24.06 -18.61
C LYS A 219 8.19 22.79 -19.42
N ILE A 220 8.83 21.70 -19.03
CA ILE A 220 8.68 20.40 -19.70
C ILE A 220 7.50 19.65 -19.09
N LYS A 221 6.55 19.21 -19.93
CA LYS A 221 5.42 18.39 -19.50
C LYS A 221 5.89 16.96 -19.24
N VAL A 222 5.89 16.54 -17.97
CA VAL A 222 6.22 15.19 -17.53
C VAL A 222 4.93 14.41 -17.32
N ASN A 223 4.86 13.17 -17.82
CA ASN A 223 3.74 12.28 -17.50
C ASN A 223 4.06 11.52 -16.21
N MET A 224 3.04 11.20 -15.43
CA MET A 224 3.23 10.38 -14.23
C MET A 224 2.40 9.11 -14.34
N ALA A 225 3.05 7.99 -14.05
CA ALA A 225 2.36 6.74 -13.77
C ALA A 225 2.23 6.62 -12.26
N ILE A 226 1.03 6.32 -11.78
CA ILE A 226 0.67 6.35 -10.36
C ILE A 226 -0.07 5.05 -10.03
N LEU A 227 0.27 4.43 -8.91
CA LEU A 227 -0.46 3.32 -8.29
C LEU A 227 -0.76 3.71 -6.83
N GLY A 228 -2.01 3.58 -6.38
CA GLY A 228 -2.40 4.00 -5.04
C GLY A 228 -1.81 3.09 -3.97
N GLY A 229 -1.55 3.62 -2.77
CA GLY A 229 -1.07 2.80 -1.65
C GLY A 229 -2.06 1.72 -1.22
N GLY A 230 -3.37 2.02 -1.25
CA GLY A 230 -4.41 1.04 -0.99
C GLY A 230 -4.38 -0.16 -1.96
N ASP A 231 -4.16 0.12 -3.25
CA ASP A 231 -4.03 -0.91 -4.29
C ASP A 231 -2.89 -1.89 -4.01
N VAL A 232 -1.88 -1.46 -3.24
CA VAL A 232 -0.73 -2.27 -2.84
C VAL A 232 -0.97 -2.98 -1.51
N VAL A 233 -1.49 -2.27 -0.51
CA VAL A 233 -1.66 -2.78 0.88
C VAL A 233 -2.74 -3.85 0.97
N PHE A 234 -3.90 -3.66 0.33
CA PHE A 234 -5.02 -4.60 0.50
C PHE A 234 -4.70 -6.00 -0.02
N PRO A 235 -4.04 -6.19 -1.18
CA PRO A 235 -3.53 -7.49 -1.60
C PRO A 235 -2.57 -8.14 -0.60
N ILE A 236 -1.68 -7.35 0.03
CA ILE A 236 -0.76 -7.87 1.06
C ILE A 236 -1.56 -8.37 2.24
N ILE A 237 -2.50 -7.57 2.76
CA ILE A 237 -3.38 -7.95 3.87
C ILE A 237 -4.12 -9.24 3.54
N THR A 238 -4.73 -9.35 2.36
CA THR A 238 -5.45 -10.56 1.95
C THR A 238 -4.51 -11.77 1.86
N SER A 239 -3.36 -11.62 1.21
CA SER A 239 -2.38 -12.71 1.12
C SER A 239 -1.87 -13.12 2.50
N GLY A 240 -1.73 -12.16 3.43
CA GLY A 240 -1.31 -12.37 4.80
C GLY A 240 -2.35 -13.10 5.65
N VAL A 241 -3.62 -12.73 5.54
CA VAL A 241 -4.72 -13.47 6.20
C VAL A 241 -4.80 -14.89 5.65
N VAL A 242 -4.66 -15.06 4.33
CA VAL A 242 -4.64 -16.39 3.72
C VAL A 242 -3.41 -17.19 4.15
N LEU A 243 -2.25 -16.56 4.30
CA LEU A 243 -1.04 -17.19 4.82
C LEU A 243 -1.26 -17.72 6.24
N ALA A 244 -1.81 -16.88 7.12
CA ALA A 244 -2.06 -17.23 8.52
C ALA A 244 -3.05 -18.39 8.70
N ASN A 245 -4.01 -18.56 7.78
CA ASN A 245 -5.07 -19.55 7.90
C ASN A 245 -4.87 -20.81 7.03
N PHE A 246 -4.25 -20.67 5.86
CA PHE A 246 -4.17 -21.72 4.82
C PHE A 246 -2.75 -22.01 4.35
N GLY A 247 -1.75 -21.28 4.83
CA GLY A 247 -0.34 -21.49 4.50
C GLY A 247 0.15 -20.75 3.25
N ALA A 248 1.43 -20.96 2.92
CA ALA A 248 2.15 -20.14 1.95
C ALA A 248 1.67 -20.33 0.49
N VAL A 249 1.32 -21.55 0.09
CA VAL A 249 0.94 -21.83 -1.30
C VAL A 249 -0.34 -21.07 -1.72
N PRO A 250 -1.46 -21.15 -0.96
CA PRO A 250 -2.64 -20.31 -1.23
C PRO A 250 -2.35 -18.80 -1.21
N ALA A 251 -1.49 -18.34 -0.30
CA ALA A 251 -1.12 -16.93 -0.21
C ALA A 251 -0.36 -16.43 -1.46
N ILE A 252 0.53 -17.26 -2.01
CA ILE A 252 1.22 -16.96 -3.28
C ILE A 252 0.22 -16.90 -4.43
N PHE A 253 -0.77 -17.79 -4.49
CA PHE A 253 -1.83 -17.71 -5.49
C PHE A 253 -2.60 -16.39 -5.41
N VAL A 254 -2.90 -15.89 -4.21
CA VAL A 254 -3.53 -14.57 -4.02
C VAL A 254 -2.66 -13.44 -4.60
N ILE A 255 -1.35 -13.46 -4.35
CA ILE A 255 -0.41 -12.47 -4.91
C ILE A 255 -0.40 -12.53 -6.44
N LEU A 256 -0.36 -13.73 -7.01
CA LEU A 256 -0.41 -13.93 -8.47
C LEU A 256 -1.74 -13.43 -9.04
N GLY A 257 -2.86 -13.72 -8.40
CA GLY A 257 -4.18 -13.22 -8.76
C GLY A 257 -4.27 -11.71 -8.79
N ALA A 258 -3.86 -11.07 -7.70
CA ALA A 258 -3.79 -9.62 -7.59
C ALA A 258 -2.92 -9.01 -8.70
N THR A 259 -1.76 -9.63 -8.96
CA THR A 259 -0.82 -9.22 -10.01
C THR A 259 -1.44 -9.36 -11.40
N LEU A 260 -2.15 -10.44 -11.69
CA LEU A 260 -2.84 -10.65 -12.96
C LEU A 260 -3.96 -9.62 -13.16
N GLY A 261 -4.76 -9.35 -12.12
CA GLY A 261 -5.80 -8.33 -12.14
C GLY A 261 -5.23 -6.93 -12.42
N LEU A 262 -4.17 -6.54 -11.71
CA LEU A 262 -3.50 -5.27 -11.94
C LEU A 262 -2.82 -5.21 -13.32
N SER A 263 -2.20 -6.31 -13.77
CA SER A 263 -1.58 -6.39 -15.08
C SER A 263 -2.61 -6.17 -16.18
N TYR A 264 -3.74 -6.89 -16.13
CA TYR A 264 -4.84 -6.71 -17.06
C TYR A 264 -5.25 -5.24 -17.14
N LEU A 265 -5.48 -4.60 -16.00
CA LEU A 265 -5.81 -3.17 -15.96
C LEU A 265 -4.75 -2.30 -16.63
N LEU A 266 -3.47 -2.45 -16.27
CA LEU A 266 -2.40 -1.57 -16.77
C LEU A 266 -2.12 -1.77 -18.27
N PHE A 267 -2.29 -2.98 -18.79
CA PHE A 267 -2.11 -3.27 -20.21
C PHE A 267 -3.29 -2.75 -21.05
N PHE A 268 -4.52 -2.98 -20.60
CA PHE A 268 -5.73 -2.62 -21.34
C PHE A 268 -6.25 -1.20 -21.07
N ALA A 269 -5.77 -0.52 -20.03
CA ALA A 269 -6.14 0.86 -19.76
C ALA A 269 -5.84 1.79 -20.95
N GLU A 270 -6.83 2.62 -21.28
CA GLU A 270 -6.72 3.64 -22.31
C GLU A 270 -6.06 4.91 -21.79
N LYS A 271 -5.49 5.69 -22.72
CA LYS A 271 -4.90 6.99 -22.41
C LYS A 271 -6.00 7.98 -22.02
N LYS A 272 -5.68 8.90 -21.10
CA LYS A 272 -6.56 9.98 -20.61
C LYS A 272 -7.81 9.53 -19.83
N LYS A 273 -7.99 8.22 -19.60
CA LYS A 273 -9.03 7.68 -18.71
C LYS A 273 -8.43 7.26 -17.38
N PHE A 274 -9.21 7.42 -16.30
CA PHE A 274 -8.90 6.90 -14.97
C PHE A 274 -9.75 5.66 -14.74
N TYR A 275 -9.14 4.62 -14.18
CA TYR A 275 -9.79 3.36 -13.89
C TYR A 275 -9.59 3.03 -12.41
N PRO A 276 -10.63 2.51 -11.72
CA PRO A 276 -10.49 1.99 -10.37
C PRO A 276 -9.65 0.72 -10.43
N ALA A 277 -8.64 0.60 -9.59
CA ALA A 277 -7.71 -0.53 -9.61
C ALA A 277 -8.22 -1.70 -8.77
N MET A 278 -8.80 -1.39 -7.61
CA MET A 278 -9.24 -2.39 -6.64
C MET A 278 -10.23 -3.42 -7.21
N PRO A 279 -11.22 -3.07 -8.05
CA PRO A 279 -12.13 -4.07 -8.61
C PRO A 279 -11.42 -5.16 -9.42
N PHE A 280 -10.41 -4.79 -10.21
CA PHE A 280 -9.66 -5.74 -11.03
C PHE A 280 -8.73 -6.60 -10.17
N ILE A 281 -8.09 -5.99 -9.17
CA ILE A 281 -7.24 -6.67 -8.20
C ILE A 281 -8.06 -7.67 -7.40
N THR A 282 -9.20 -7.24 -6.83
CA THR A 282 -10.13 -8.08 -6.05
C THR A 282 -10.68 -9.24 -6.88
N ALA A 283 -11.07 -9.00 -8.13
CA ALA A 283 -11.52 -10.07 -9.01
C ALA A 283 -10.43 -11.14 -9.24
N GLY A 284 -9.18 -10.70 -9.46
CA GLY A 284 -8.03 -11.60 -9.59
C GLY A 284 -7.72 -12.38 -8.31
N ILE A 285 -7.84 -11.73 -7.15
CA ILE A 285 -7.72 -12.36 -5.82
C ILE A 285 -8.79 -13.44 -5.64
N PHE A 286 -10.07 -13.13 -5.86
CA PHE A 286 -11.17 -14.08 -5.68
C PHE A 286 -11.05 -15.29 -6.62
N LEU A 287 -10.69 -15.04 -7.89
CA LEU A 287 -10.42 -16.10 -8.84
C LEU A 287 -9.29 -17.03 -8.34
N SER A 288 -8.26 -16.47 -7.73
CA SER A 288 -7.12 -17.26 -7.21
C SER A 288 -7.47 -18.03 -5.94
N ILE A 289 -8.31 -17.48 -5.07
CA ILE A 289 -8.86 -18.20 -3.90
C ILE A 289 -9.69 -19.40 -4.38
N LEU A 290 -10.55 -19.19 -5.39
CA LEU A 290 -11.36 -20.28 -5.98
C LEU A 290 -10.48 -21.37 -6.61
N ILE A 291 -9.45 -20.99 -7.37
CA ILE A 291 -8.51 -21.94 -7.96
C ILE A 291 -7.75 -22.71 -6.86
N SER A 292 -7.25 -22.01 -5.84
CA SER A 292 -6.54 -22.65 -4.74
C SER A 292 -7.43 -23.64 -3.98
N TRP A 293 -8.71 -23.33 -3.82
CA TRP A 293 -9.69 -24.22 -3.19
C TRP A 293 -9.99 -25.44 -4.08
N ALA A 294 -10.21 -25.23 -5.38
CA ALA A 294 -10.45 -26.31 -6.34
C ALA A 294 -9.24 -27.26 -6.46
N LEU A 295 -8.01 -26.73 -6.47
CA LEU A 295 -6.80 -27.55 -6.47
C LEU A 295 -6.72 -28.42 -5.22
N LYS A 296 -7.05 -27.86 -4.05
CA LYS A 296 -7.06 -28.62 -2.79
C LYS A 296 -8.04 -29.80 -2.85
N LEU A 297 -9.22 -29.63 -3.46
CA LEU A 297 -10.21 -30.70 -3.65
C LEU A 297 -9.76 -31.82 -4.59
N ILE A 298 -8.81 -31.55 -5.51
CA ILE A 298 -8.31 -32.54 -6.48
C ILE A 298 -7.11 -33.32 -5.91
N THR A 299 -6.34 -32.71 -5.00
CA THR A 299 -5.19 -33.35 -4.34
C THR A 299 -5.53 -34.20 -3.11
N PHE A 300 -6.81 -34.29 -2.73
CA PHE A 300 -7.35 -35.19 -1.71
C PHE A 300 -8.34 -36.16 -2.34
#